data_AF-A0A2S1ESL6-F1
#
_entry.id   AF-A0A2S1ESL6-F1
#
_cell.length_a   1.000
_cell.length_b   1.000
_cell.length_c   1.000
_cell.angle_alpha   90.00
_cell.angle_beta   90.00
_cell.angle_gamma   90.00
#
_symmetry.space_group_name_H-M   'P 1'
#
loop_
_entity.id
_entity.type
_entity.pdbx_description
1 polymer ?
#
loop_
_entity_poly.entity_id
_entity_poly.type
_entity_poly.pdbx_seq_one_letter_code
_entity_poly.pdbx_strand_id
1 'polypeptide(L)'
;MSEATMAIAKLRNNKPNPNYRPMIFVIAPFTEVVKGDAAVIEAVRSYCRFVYQQGGIPVCPQLYLPQFINLRHSQEFQVAAFINIVLLTKCAEAWSFGNSTHDTRYFIRLAKRKNKEVRYFNSEMEDY
;
A
#
# COMPACT_ATOMS: atom_id res chain seq x y z
N MET A 1 -3.70 -20.70 8.26
CA MET A 1 -3.77 -19.23 8.38
C MET A 1 -3.20 -18.63 7.12
N SER A 2 -3.80 -17.59 6.54
CA SER A 2 -3.25 -16.95 5.34
C SER A 2 -1.93 -16.26 5.64
N GLU A 3 -1.11 -16.03 4.61
CA GLU A 3 0.17 -15.32 4.75
C GLU A 3 0.00 -13.95 5.43
N ALA A 4 -1.05 -13.21 5.05
CA ALA A 4 -1.36 -11.91 5.62
C ALA A 4 -1.62 -11.98 7.14
N THR A 5 -2.36 -12.99 7.61
CA THR A 5 -2.61 -13.18 9.05
C THR A 5 -1.30 -13.47 9.79
N MET A 6 -0.44 -14.32 9.24
CA MET A 6 0.85 -14.66 9.84
C MET A 6 1.79 -13.45 9.87
N ALA A 7 1.81 -12.64 8.81
CA ALA A 7 2.59 -11.41 8.73
C ALA A 7 2.18 -10.42 9.83
N ILE A 8 0.88 -10.17 10.00
CA ILE A 8 0.39 -9.28 11.06
C ILE A 8 0.73 -9.83 12.45
N ALA A 9 0.57 -11.13 12.67
CA ALA A 9 0.95 -11.77 13.94
C ALA A 9 2.44 -11.56 14.26
N LYS A 10 3.32 -11.76 13.27
CA LYS A 10 4.77 -11.52 13.40
C LYS A 10 5.08 -10.05 13.73
N LEU A 11 4.43 -9.11 13.04
CA LEU A 11 4.63 -7.67 13.26
C LEU A 11 4.12 -7.18 14.63
N ARG A 12 3.13 -7.87 15.20
CA ARG A 12 2.61 -7.63 16.55
C ARG A 12 3.46 -8.25 17.64
N ASN A 13 4.28 -9.25 17.31
CA ASN A 13 5.09 -9.93 18.30
C ASN A 13 6.00 -8.94 19.04
N ASN A 14 6.12 -9.10 20.35
CA ASN A 14 6.90 -8.24 21.24
C ASN A 14 6.48 -6.75 21.24
N LYS A 15 5.25 -6.42 20.80
CA LYS A 15 4.72 -5.06 20.93
C LYS A 15 4.08 -4.88 22.31
N PRO A 16 4.40 -3.79 23.02
CA PRO A 16 3.90 -3.58 24.39
C PRO A 16 2.39 -3.31 24.43
N ASN A 17 1.83 -2.73 23.36
CA ASN A 17 0.40 -2.49 23.25
C ASN A 17 -0.29 -3.73 22.64
N PRO A 18 -1.20 -4.41 23.39
CA PRO A 18 -1.92 -5.59 22.88
C PRO A 18 -2.83 -5.26 21.69
N ASN A 19 -3.21 -3.99 21.52
CA ASN A 19 -4.03 -3.51 20.41
C ASN A 19 -3.20 -2.91 19.27
N TYR A 20 -1.88 -3.13 19.26
CA TYR A 20 -1.00 -2.61 18.20
C TYR A 20 -1.44 -3.13 16.82
N ARG A 21 -1.57 -2.20 15.88
CA ARG A 21 -1.80 -2.48 14.47
C ARG A 21 -0.65 -1.92 13.65
N PRO A 22 0.12 -2.75 12.92
CA PRO A 22 1.20 -2.25 12.08
C PRO A 22 0.65 -1.43 10.91
N MET A 23 1.34 -0.34 10.56
CA MET A 23 1.06 0.42 9.35
C MET A 23 1.57 -0.36 8.14
N ILE A 24 0.72 -0.56 7.14
CA ILE A 24 1.02 -1.32 5.92
C ILE A 24 0.85 -0.40 4.73
N PHE A 25 1.90 -0.23 3.94
CA PHE A 25 1.84 0.56 2.71
C PHE A 25 1.20 -0.28 1.61
N VAL A 26 0.07 0.17 1.06
CA VAL A 26 -0.66 -0.55 0.02
C VAL A 26 -0.15 -0.11 -1.35
N ILE A 27 0.42 -1.05 -2.09
CA ILE A 27 0.83 -0.88 -3.49
C ILE A 27 -0.23 -1.56 -4.34
N ALA A 28 -0.89 -0.83 -5.22
CA ALA A 28 -1.92 -1.39 -6.10
C ALA A 28 -1.88 -0.72 -7.47
N PRO A 29 -2.42 -1.35 -8.52
CA PRO A 29 -2.56 -0.73 -9.84
C PRO A 29 -3.48 0.49 -9.75
N PHE A 30 -2.90 1.69 -9.66
CA PHE A 30 -3.64 2.94 -9.59
C PHE A 30 -2.86 4.05 -10.31
N THR A 31 -3.02 4.10 -11.64
CA THR A 31 -2.30 5.05 -12.51
C THR A 31 -3.20 6.23 -12.86
N GLU A 32 -2.62 7.32 -13.38
CA GLU A 32 -3.39 8.47 -13.89
C GLU A 32 -4.43 8.09 -14.96
N VAL A 33 -4.20 7.01 -15.69
CA VAL A 33 -5.11 6.52 -16.74
C VAL A 33 -6.34 5.84 -16.15
N VAL A 34 -6.16 5.11 -15.04
CA VAL A 34 -7.21 4.26 -14.46
C VAL A 34 -7.80 4.80 -13.15
N LYS A 35 -7.24 5.88 -12.58
CA LYS A 35 -7.68 6.44 -11.30
C LYS A 35 -9.13 6.97 -11.30
N GLY A 36 -9.70 7.23 -12.48
CA GLY A 36 -11.10 7.64 -12.64
C GLY A 36 -12.06 6.48 -12.87
N ASP A 37 -11.57 5.26 -13.04
CA ASP A 37 -12.39 4.07 -13.21
C ASP A 37 -12.92 3.60 -11.85
N ALA A 38 -14.25 3.52 -11.72
CA ALA A 38 -14.91 3.12 -10.50
C ALA A 38 -14.54 1.70 -10.06
N ALA A 39 -14.34 0.76 -10.99
CA ALA A 39 -13.96 -0.61 -10.67
C ALA A 39 -12.54 -0.68 -10.08
N VAL A 40 -11.62 0.12 -10.61
CA VAL A 40 -10.24 0.21 -10.09
C VAL A 40 -10.22 0.86 -8.71
N ILE A 41 -10.96 1.95 -8.51
CA ILE A 41 -11.11 2.57 -7.19
C ILE A 41 -11.63 1.56 -6.17
N GLU A 42 -12.65 0.80 -6.53
CA GLU A 42 -13.26 -0.19 -5.63
C GLU A 42 -12.34 -1.37 -5.33
N ALA A 43 -11.57 -1.84 -6.31
CA ALA A 43 -10.53 -2.84 -6.09
C ALA A 43 -9.48 -2.36 -5.09
N VAL A 44 -8.96 -1.13 -5.24
CA VAL A 44 -7.96 -0.57 -4.32
C VAL A 44 -8.53 -0.35 -2.92
N ARG A 45 -9.81 0.06 -2.81
CA ARG A 45 -10.52 0.14 -1.52
C ARG A 45 -10.66 -1.24 -0.87
N SER A 46 -10.95 -2.27 -1.65
CA SER A 46 -11.05 -3.65 -1.17
C SER A 46 -9.70 -4.14 -0.61
N TYR A 47 -8.58 -3.84 -1.24
CA TYR A 47 -7.25 -4.14 -0.69
C TYR A 47 -6.98 -3.42 0.64
N CYS A 48 -7.39 -2.16 0.76
CA CYS A 48 -7.29 -1.42 2.03
C CYS A 48 -8.17 -2.07 3.11
N ARG A 49 -9.39 -2.48 2.76
CA ARG A 49 -10.31 -3.17 3.66
C ARG A 49 -9.74 -4.51 4.13
N PHE A 50 -9.13 -5.27 3.24
CA PHE A 50 -8.44 -6.52 3.57
C PHE A 50 -7.33 -6.30 4.60
N VAL A 51 -6.40 -5.36 4.36
CA VAL A 51 -5.34 -5.01 5.33
C VAL A 51 -5.93 -4.64 6.70
N TYR A 52 -7.01 -3.85 6.71
CA TYR A 52 -7.72 -3.50 7.95
C TYR A 52 -8.30 -4.73 8.67
N GLN A 53 -8.93 -5.66 7.94
CA GLN A 53 -9.51 -6.89 8.47
C GLN A 53 -8.43 -7.83 9.03
N GLN A 54 -7.28 -7.93 8.36
CA GLN A 54 -6.12 -8.69 8.85
C GLN A 54 -5.50 -8.06 10.11
N GLY A 55 -5.86 -6.82 10.45
CA GLY A 55 -5.43 -6.15 11.67
C GLY A 55 -4.30 -5.14 11.49
N GLY A 56 -4.01 -4.73 10.25
CA GLY A 56 -3.12 -3.62 9.94
C GLY A 56 -3.83 -2.26 9.91
N ILE A 57 -3.05 -1.21 9.67
CA ILE A 57 -3.52 0.14 9.30
C ILE A 57 -3.15 0.34 7.82
N PRO A 58 -4.11 0.37 6.89
CA PRO A 58 -3.82 0.58 5.48
C PRO A 58 -3.38 2.02 5.22
N VAL A 59 -2.23 2.19 4.57
CA VAL A 59 -1.73 3.47 4.07
C VAL A 59 -1.72 3.40 2.55
N CYS A 60 -2.65 4.13 1.92
CA CYS A 60 -2.89 4.04 0.48
C CYS A 60 -2.98 5.45 -0.13
N PRO A 61 -1.84 6.16 -0.30
CA PRO A 61 -1.84 7.56 -0.71
C PRO A 61 -2.41 7.81 -2.10
N GLN A 62 -2.33 6.80 -2.97
CA GLN A 62 -2.91 6.82 -4.31
C GLN A 62 -4.43 7.12 -4.32
N LEU A 63 -5.18 6.78 -3.26
CA LEU A 63 -6.61 7.09 -3.19
C LEU A 63 -6.92 8.54 -2.82
N TYR A 64 -6.12 9.18 -1.96
CA TYR A 64 -6.45 10.49 -1.39
C TYR A 64 -5.59 11.64 -1.90
N LEU A 65 -4.32 11.42 -2.24
CA LEU A 65 -3.46 12.50 -2.75
C LEU A 65 -4.02 13.14 -4.04
N PRO A 66 -4.56 12.39 -5.03
CA PRO A 66 -5.11 13.00 -6.24
C PRO A 66 -6.36 13.87 -5.98
N GLN A 67 -6.98 13.78 -4.81
CA GLN A 67 -8.15 14.59 -4.47
C GLN A 67 -7.80 16.04 -4.12
N PHE A 68 -6.53 16.32 -3.79
CA PHE A 68 -6.06 17.66 -3.41
C PHE A 68 -4.66 18.02 -3.93
N ILE A 69 -4.00 17.13 -4.67
CA ILE A 69 -2.72 17.38 -5.34
C ILE A 69 -2.87 17.15 -6.84
N ASN A 70 -2.50 18.14 -7.65
CA ASN A 70 -2.48 18.04 -9.09
C ASN A 70 -1.24 17.26 -9.56
N LEU A 71 -1.40 15.95 -9.74
CA LEU A 71 -0.32 15.06 -10.19
C LEU A 71 0.14 15.32 -11.64
N ARG A 72 -0.55 16.17 -12.40
CA ARG A 72 -0.10 16.62 -13.74
C ARG A 72 0.83 17.84 -13.67
N HIS A 73 0.88 18.53 -12.53
CA HIS A 73 1.80 19.64 -12.30
C HIS A 73 3.10 19.11 -11.70
N SER A 74 4.24 19.41 -12.35
CA SER A 74 5.53 18.77 -12.05
C SER A 74 6.01 19.00 -10.61
N GLN A 75 5.82 20.21 -10.08
CA GLN A 75 6.21 20.54 -8.71
C GLN A 75 5.35 19.83 -7.67
N GLU A 76 4.03 19.77 -7.90
CA GLU A 76 3.09 19.09 -7.02
C GLU A 76 3.29 17.56 -7.05
N PHE A 77 3.59 17.01 -8.22
CA PHE A 77 3.96 15.61 -8.35
C PHE A 77 5.20 15.24 -7.53
N GLN A 78 6.23 16.09 -7.51
CA GLN A 78 7.43 15.87 -6.69
C GLN A 78 7.08 15.86 -5.19
N VAL A 79 6.19 16.77 -4.76
CA VAL A 79 5.69 16.79 -3.37
C VAL A 79 4.90 15.53 -3.06
N ALA A 80 4.00 15.08 -3.94
CA ALA A 80 3.26 13.82 -3.77
C ALA A 80 4.20 12.61 -3.68
N ALA A 81 5.25 12.55 -4.51
CA ALA A 81 6.26 11.50 -4.45
C ALA A 81 7.01 11.51 -3.11
N PHE A 82 7.38 12.70 -2.61
CA PHE A 82 7.99 12.84 -1.29
C PHE A 82 7.07 12.37 -0.16
N ILE A 83 5.80 12.75 -0.18
CA ILE A 83 4.80 12.29 0.81
C ILE A 83 4.70 10.76 0.80
N ASN A 84 4.62 10.15 -0.39
CA ASN A 84 4.62 8.69 -0.53
C ASN A 84 5.86 8.05 0.11
N ILE A 85 7.05 8.60 -0.12
CA ILE A 85 8.31 8.12 0.48
C ILE A 85 8.25 8.20 2.01
N VAL A 86 7.82 9.35 2.55
CA VAL A 86 7.70 9.55 4.00
C VAL A 86 6.76 8.51 4.60
N LEU A 87 5.57 8.36 4.04
CA LEU A 87 4.56 7.41 4.52
C LEU A 87 5.05 5.96 4.45
N LEU A 88 5.63 5.57 3.31
CA LEU A 88 6.24 4.24 3.13
C LEU A 88 7.32 3.97 4.20
N THR A 89 8.16 4.95 4.52
CA THR A 89 9.21 4.76 5.53
C THR A 89 8.66 4.59 6.95
N LYS A 90 7.45 5.09 7.24
CA LYS A 90 6.75 4.89 8.52
C LYS A 90 6.00 3.56 8.58
N CYS A 91 5.65 2.96 7.45
CA CYS A 91 5.04 1.63 7.41
C CYS A 91 6.02 0.54 7.86
N ALA A 92 5.48 -0.51 8.47
CA ALA A 92 6.24 -1.69 8.88
C ALA A 92 6.62 -2.54 7.66
N GLU A 93 5.68 -2.76 6.75
CA GLU A 93 5.85 -3.49 5.50
C GLU A 93 5.11 -2.77 4.35
N ALA A 94 5.38 -3.18 3.12
CA ALA A 94 4.63 -2.80 1.94
C ALA A 94 3.97 -4.03 1.31
N TRP A 95 2.68 -3.97 1.02
CA TRP A 95 1.93 -5.09 0.44
C TRP A 95 1.46 -4.70 -0.96
N SER A 96 1.87 -5.48 -1.95
CA SER A 96 1.54 -5.31 -3.36
C SER A 96 0.38 -6.21 -3.73
N PHE A 97 -0.65 -5.63 -4.33
CA PHE A 97 -1.86 -6.34 -4.75
C PHE A 97 -2.02 -6.35 -6.27
N GLY A 98 -2.62 -7.41 -6.78
CA GLY A 98 -2.96 -7.56 -8.20
C GLY A 98 -1.73 -7.66 -9.12
N ASN A 99 -1.98 -7.50 -10.41
CA ASN A 99 -0.94 -7.68 -11.43
C ASN A 99 0.10 -6.56 -11.43
N SER A 100 1.36 -6.94 -11.66
CA SER A 100 2.48 -6.00 -11.70
C SER A 100 2.39 -5.03 -12.90
N THR A 101 2.19 -3.74 -12.62
CA THR A 101 2.27 -2.66 -13.60
C THR A 101 3.60 -1.92 -13.49
N HIS A 102 3.90 -1.02 -14.42
CA HIS A 102 5.11 -0.19 -14.34
C HIS A 102 5.18 0.59 -13.02
N ASP A 103 4.05 1.15 -12.58
CA ASP A 103 3.97 2.00 -11.40
C ASP A 103 4.06 1.19 -10.11
N THR A 104 3.41 0.01 -10.04
CA THR A 104 3.58 -0.86 -8.88
C THR A 104 5.03 -1.35 -8.75
N ARG A 105 5.71 -1.67 -9.87
CA ARG A 105 7.15 -1.98 -9.85
C ARG A 105 8.01 -0.84 -9.34
N TYR A 106 7.66 0.42 -9.63
CA TYR A 106 8.35 1.57 -9.07
C TYR A 106 8.24 1.60 -7.54
N PHE A 107 7.03 1.47 -7.00
CA PHE A 107 6.81 1.44 -5.54
C PHE A 107 7.47 0.23 -4.87
N ILE A 108 7.43 -0.95 -5.49
CA ILE A 108 8.13 -2.14 -4.99
C ILE A 108 9.64 -1.89 -4.90
N ARG A 109 10.26 -1.34 -5.96
CA ARG A 109 11.69 -0.99 -5.93
C ARG A 109 11.99 0.06 -4.87
N LEU A 110 11.11 1.04 -4.69
CA LEU A 110 11.25 2.05 -3.65
C LEU A 110 11.17 1.45 -2.23
N ALA A 111 10.21 0.56 -1.98
CA ALA A 111 10.06 -0.16 -0.72
C ALA A 111 11.32 -0.98 -0.40
N LYS A 112 11.82 -1.76 -1.36
CA LYS A 112 13.07 -2.52 -1.23
C LYS A 112 14.26 -1.60 -0.93
N ARG A 113 14.41 -0.48 -1.65
CA ARG A 113 15.46 0.53 -1.37
C ARG A 113 15.36 1.17 0.02
N LYS A 114 14.18 1.14 0.65
CA LYS A 114 13.94 1.63 2.01
C LYS A 114 13.94 0.49 3.05
N ASN A 115 14.48 -0.68 2.69
CA ASN A 115 14.55 -1.87 3.55
C ASN A 115 13.19 -2.27 4.12
N LYS A 116 12.12 -2.09 3.33
CA LYS A 116 10.78 -2.58 3.68
C LYS A 116 10.60 -3.97 3.09
N GLU A 117 10.11 -4.88 3.93
CA GLU A 117 9.60 -6.16 3.46
C GLU A 117 8.45 -5.91 2.49
N VAL A 118 8.48 -6.58 1.34
CA VAL A 118 7.42 -6.49 0.33
C VAL A 118 6.71 -7.83 0.24
N ARG A 119 5.41 -7.84 0.54
CA ARG A 119 4.52 -8.99 0.34
C ARG A 119 3.65 -8.80 -0.88
N TYR A 120 3.11 -9.89 -1.36
CA TYR A 120 2.62 -10.04 -2.70
C TYR A 120 1.31 -10.82 -2.66
N PHE A 121 0.24 -10.21 -3.18
CA PHE A 121 -1.12 -10.78 -3.14
C PHE A 121 -1.82 -10.59 -4.48
N ASN A 122 -2.56 -11.58 -4.95
CA ASN A 122 -3.27 -11.52 -6.23
C ASN A 122 -4.48 -10.57 -6.14
N SER A 123 -5.30 -10.49 -7.20
CA SER A 123 -6.50 -9.63 -7.20
C SER A 123 -7.54 -10.06 -6.17
N GLU A 124 -7.55 -11.33 -5.80
CA GLU A 124 -8.45 -11.93 -4.81
C GLU A 124 -7.89 -11.88 -3.38
N MET A 125 -6.76 -11.17 -3.18
CA MET A 125 -6.06 -11.03 -1.89
C MET A 125 -5.49 -12.36 -1.34
N GLU A 126 -5.28 -13.33 -2.23
CA GLU A 126 -4.60 -14.60 -1.94
C GLU A 126 -3.10 -14.43 -2.19
N ASP A 127 -2.30 -15.20 -1.47
CA ASP A 127 -0.86 -15.30 -1.67
C ASP A 127 -0.51 -15.99 -3.01
N TYR A 128 0.65 -15.65 -3.57
CA TYR A 128 1.19 -16.27 -4.79
C TYR A 128 2.69 -16.55 -4.70
#